data_AF-A0A2S9GMM9-F1
#
_entry.id   AF-A0A2S9GMM9-F1
#
_cell.length_a   1.000
_cell.length_b   1.000
_cell.length_c   1.000
_cell.angle_alpha   90.00
_cell.angle_beta   90.00
_cell.angle_gamma   90.00
#
_symmetry.space_group_name_H-M   'P 1'
#
loop_
_entity.id
_entity.type
_entity.pdbx_description
1 polymer ?
#
loop_
_entity_poly.entity_id
_entity_poly.type
_entity_poly.pdbx_seq_one_letter_code
_entity_poly.pdbx_strand_id
1 'polypeptide(L)'
;LLGFFDIPRQMLPDIRPSSTTEPFGMTVESGPVDGELPITGILGDQQAAMVGQVCLDAGEAKNTYGTGNFLLLNTGEKIVR
;
A
#
# COMPACT_ATOMS: atom_id res chain seq x y z
N LEU A 1 -11.70 -17.82 -0.42
CA LEU A 1 -12.31 -16.57 0.09
C LEU A 1 -13.36 -16.01 -0.86
N LEU A 2 -13.04 -15.70 -2.14
CA LEU A 2 -14.04 -15.12 -3.06
C LEU A 2 -15.34 -15.93 -3.18
N GLY A 3 -15.26 -17.24 -3.44
CA GLY A 3 -16.45 -18.10 -3.48
C GLY A 3 -17.09 -18.38 -2.13
N PHE A 4 -16.41 -18.07 -1.02
CA PHE A 4 -17.04 -18.14 0.32
C PHE A 4 -17.87 -16.89 0.60
N PHE A 5 -17.45 -15.73 0.09
CA PHE A 5 -18.14 -14.45 0.24
C PHE A 5 -19.02 -14.08 -0.97
N ASP A 6 -19.19 -14.99 -1.94
CA ASP A 6 -19.90 -14.74 -3.21
C ASP A 6 -19.45 -13.45 -3.95
N ILE A 7 -18.14 -13.20 -4.01
CA ILE A 7 -17.57 -12.03 -4.70
C ILE A 7 -17.11 -12.41 -6.13
N PRO A 8 -17.68 -11.81 -7.19
CA PRO A 8 -17.23 -12.02 -8.56
C PRO A 8 -15.80 -11.52 -8.79
N ARG A 9 -14.93 -12.35 -9.38
CA ARG A 9 -13.53 -12.01 -9.63
C ARG A 9 -13.33 -10.76 -10.48
N GLN A 10 -14.22 -10.51 -11.45
CA GLN A 10 -14.16 -9.36 -12.35
C GLN A 10 -14.29 -7.99 -11.67
N MET A 11 -14.76 -7.95 -10.42
CA MET A 11 -14.86 -6.72 -9.64
C MET A 11 -13.54 -6.33 -8.96
N LEU A 12 -12.55 -7.23 -8.95
CA LEU A 12 -11.29 -7.00 -8.25
C LEU A 12 -10.34 -6.17 -9.12
N PRO A 13 -9.59 -5.22 -8.52
CA PRO A 13 -8.52 -4.53 -9.22
C PRO A 13 -7.32 -5.46 -9.46
N ASP A 14 -6.45 -5.06 -10.39
CA ASP A 14 -5.15 -5.69 -10.57
C ASP A 14 -4.24 -5.42 -9.35
N ILE A 15 -3.62 -6.48 -8.84
CA ILE A 15 -2.64 -6.37 -7.75
C ILE A 15 -1.29 -6.02 -8.37
N ARG A 16 -0.69 -4.92 -7.90
CA ARG A 16 0.59 -4.40 -8.39
C ARG A 16 1.54 -4.12 -7.20
N PRO A 17 2.86 -3.99 -7.44
CA PRO A 17 3.81 -3.57 -6.40
C PRO A 17 3.45 -2.19 -5.82
N SER A 18 3.76 -1.96 -4.55
CA SER A 18 3.46 -0.69 -3.87
C SER A 18 4.18 0.54 -4.44
N SER A 19 5.29 0.33 -5.16
CA SER A 19 6.07 1.35 -5.85
C SER A 19 6.59 0.77 -7.17
N THR A 20 6.54 1.55 -8.24
CA THR A 20 6.86 1.10 -9.60
C THR A 20 7.36 2.26 -10.46
N THR A 21 8.28 1.97 -11.39
CA THR A 21 8.72 2.92 -12.41
C THR A 21 7.73 3.05 -13.57
N GLU A 22 6.94 2.02 -13.83
CA GLU A 22 5.77 2.08 -14.72
C GLU A 22 4.57 2.62 -13.93
N PRO A 23 3.99 3.77 -14.29
CA PRO A 23 2.88 4.35 -13.55
C PRO A 23 1.63 3.46 -13.57
N PHE A 24 0.85 3.47 -12.49
CA PHE A 24 -0.49 2.85 -12.47
C PHE A 24 -1.47 3.59 -13.39
N GLY A 25 -1.19 4.86 -13.65
CA GLY A 25 -1.95 5.75 -14.50
C GLY A 25 -1.45 7.18 -14.37
N MET A 26 -2.09 8.09 -15.11
CA MET A 26 -1.85 9.52 -15.03
C MET A 26 -3.04 10.19 -14.36
N THR A 27 -2.82 11.29 -13.64
CA THR A 27 -3.92 12.20 -13.27
C THR A 27 -4.55 12.78 -14.53
N VAL A 28 -5.84 13.08 -14.46
CA VAL A 28 -6.52 13.81 -15.55
C VAL A 28 -6.05 15.26 -15.59
N GLU A 29 -5.92 15.82 -16.79
CA GLU A 29 -5.45 17.19 -17.01
C GLU A 29 -6.29 18.23 -16.23
N SER A 30 -7.62 18.10 -16.28
CA SER A 30 -8.55 18.95 -15.53
C SER A 30 -8.64 18.60 -14.02
N GLY A 31 -7.69 17.82 -13.52
CA GLY A 31 -7.66 17.32 -12.15
C GLY A 31 -7.18 18.37 -11.15
N PRO A 32 -7.08 18.00 -9.86
CA PRO A 32 -6.70 18.93 -8.79
C PRO A 32 -5.26 19.47 -8.90
N VAL A 33 -4.45 18.91 -9.79
CA VAL A 33 -3.04 19.27 -10.02
C VAL A 33 -2.84 20.03 -11.34
N ASP A 34 -3.92 20.35 -12.07
CA ASP A 34 -3.91 21.11 -13.35
C ASP A 34 -2.85 20.60 -14.35
N GLY A 35 -2.89 19.30 -14.62
CA GLY A 35 -1.93 18.62 -15.49
C GLY A 35 -1.92 17.09 -15.33
N GLU A 36 -1.18 16.42 -16.21
CA GLU A 36 -0.95 14.98 -16.14
C GLU A 36 0.30 14.65 -15.33
N LEU A 37 0.12 14.01 -14.17
CA LEU A 37 1.18 13.52 -13.29
C LEU A 37 1.10 12.00 -13.15
N PRO A 38 2.24 11.30 -13.18
CA PRO A 38 2.27 9.85 -13.04
C PRO A 38 1.99 9.43 -11.58
N ILE A 39 1.11 8.45 -11.41
CA ILE A 39 0.83 7.82 -10.13
C ILE A 39 1.69 6.56 -10.01
N THR A 40 2.71 6.59 -9.15
CA THR A 40 3.74 5.53 -9.06
C THR A 40 3.85 4.84 -7.70
N GLY A 41 3.12 5.32 -6.69
CA GLY A 41 3.15 4.74 -5.34
C GLY A 41 1.76 4.66 -4.71
N ILE A 42 1.39 3.48 -4.21
CA ILE A 42 0.14 3.23 -3.47
C ILE A 42 0.46 2.30 -2.30
N LEU A 43 0.22 2.77 -1.07
CA LEU A 43 0.45 2.02 0.16
C LEU A 43 -0.73 2.21 1.12
N GLY A 44 -1.07 1.17 1.89
CA GLY A 44 -1.96 1.31 3.04
C GLY A 44 -1.33 2.22 4.10
N ASP A 45 -2.13 2.94 4.89
CA ASP A 45 -1.66 3.99 5.80
C ASP A 45 -0.58 3.51 6.80
N GLN A 46 -0.78 2.36 7.44
CA GLN A 46 0.12 1.83 8.45
C GLN A 46 1.42 1.33 7.82
N GLN A 47 1.35 0.72 6.62
CA GLN A 47 2.51 0.30 5.85
C GLN A 47 3.27 1.51 5.29
N ALA A 48 2.57 2.55 4.85
CA ALA A 48 3.16 3.81 4.41
C ALA A 48 3.91 4.49 5.57
N ALA A 49 3.33 4.51 6.77
CA ALA A 49 3.98 5.03 7.96
C ALA A 49 5.24 4.22 8.34
N MET A 50 5.24 2.90 8.10
CA MET A 50 6.41 2.05 8.30
C MET A 50 7.55 2.40 7.34
N VAL A 51 7.23 2.56 6.05
CA VAL A 51 8.20 3.02 5.04
C VAL A 51 8.71 4.43 5.37
N GLY A 52 7.82 5.35 5.77
CA GLY A 52 8.18 6.70 6.18
C GLY A 52 9.05 6.78 7.43
N GLN A 53 8.99 5.77 8.30
CA GLN A 53 9.87 5.60 9.46
C GLN A 53 11.17 4.83 9.14
N VAL A 54 11.39 4.48 7.86
CA VAL A 54 12.56 3.73 7.39
C VAL A 54 12.68 2.34 8.06
N CYS A 55 11.55 1.74 8.45
CA CYS A 55 11.51 0.38 9.00
C CYS A 55 11.56 -0.68 7.88
N LEU A 56 12.66 -0.71 7.13
CA LEU A 56 12.83 -1.51 5.92
C LEU A 56 13.45 -2.89 6.19
N ASP A 57 14.13 -3.05 7.32
CA ASP A 57 14.81 -4.29 7.68
C ASP A 57 13.94 -5.18 8.58
N ALA A 58 14.17 -6.49 8.48
CA ALA A 58 13.48 -7.46 9.32
C ALA A 58 13.82 -7.25 10.79
N GLY A 59 12.80 -7.25 11.65
CA GLY A 59 12.93 -6.96 13.07
C GLY A 59 12.62 -5.50 13.43
N GLU A 60 12.59 -4.59 12.46
CA GLU A 60 12.19 -3.21 12.71
C GLU A 60 10.68 -3.10 12.88
N ALA A 61 10.26 -2.31 13.86
CA ALA A 61 8.87 -2.13 14.19
C ALA A 61 8.54 -0.65 14.37
N LYS A 62 7.29 -0.32 14.05
CA LYS A 62 6.73 0.99 14.33
C LYS A 62 5.43 0.81 15.09
N ASN A 63 5.10 1.81 15.91
CA ASN A 63 3.81 1.89 16.56
C ASN A 63 3.17 3.27 16.31
N THR A 64 1.95 3.28 15.79
CA THR A 64 1.21 4.53 15.54
C THR A 64 0.18 4.74 16.64
N TYR A 65 0.31 5.84 17.38
CA TYR A 65 -0.57 6.22 18.48
C TYR A 65 -1.59 7.26 18.01
N GLY A 66 -2.87 6.87 17.94
CA GLY A 66 -4.00 7.76 17.70
C GLY A 66 -5.14 7.41 18.66
N THR A 67 -6.38 7.40 18.17
CA THR A 67 -7.52 6.86 18.95
C THR A 67 -7.35 5.36 19.25
N GLY A 68 -6.65 4.64 18.37
CA GLY A 68 -6.20 3.26 18.56
C GLY A 68 -4.66 3.14 18.48
N ASN A 69 -4.16 1.91 18.57
CA ASN A 69 -2.73 1.61 18.48
C ASN A 69 -2.47 0.52 17.44
N PHE A 70 -1.51 0.79 16.54
CA PHE A 70 -1.15 -0.12 15.46
C PHE A 70 0.36 -0.38 15.47
N LEU A 71 0.72 -1.53 16.04
CA LEU A 71 2.07 -2.06 16.02
C LEU A 71 2.27 -2.91 14.76
N LEU A 72 3.24 -2.53 13.94
CA LEU A 72 3.67 -3.30 12.78
C LEU A 72 5.13 -3.69 12.98
N LEU A 73 5.45 -4.97 12.70
CA LEU A 73 6.80 -5.52 12.69
C LEU A 73 7.12 -5.99 11.26
N ASN A 74 8.25 -5.55 10.73
CA ASN A 74 8.73 -6.02 9.44
C ASN A 74 9.36 -7.42 9.63
N THR A 75 8.82 -8.42 8.94
CA THR A 75 9.32 -9.81 9.01
C THR A 75 10.25 -10.18 7.85
N GLY A 76 10.58 -9.20 7.00
CA GLY A 76 11.28 -9.41 5.74
C GLY A 76 10.49 -10.29 4.78
N GLU A 77 11.19 -10.97 3.89
CA GLU A 77 10.61 -11.83 2.85
C GLU A 77 10.11 -13.19 3.37
N LYS A 78 10.36 -13.50 4.66
CA LYS A 78 9.95 -14.75 5.28
C LYS A 78 8.59 -14.58 5.92
N ILE A 79 7.63 -15.35 5.43
CA ILE A 79 6.33 -15.50 6.08
C ILE A 79 6.56 -16.13 7.46
N VAL A 80 6.20 -15.39 8.50
CA VAL A 80 6.09 -15.91 9.87
C VAL A 80 4.69 -16.51 9.99
N ARG A 81 4.63 -17.82 10.30
CA ARG A 81 3.39 -18.58 10.45
C ARG A 81 3.06 -18.80 11.92
#